data_AF-A0A924YQI0-F1
#
_entry.id   AF-A0A924YQI0-F1
#
_cell.length_a   1.000
_cell.length_b   1.000
_cell.length_c   1.000
_cell.angle_alpha   90.00
_cell.angle_beta   90.00
_cell.angle_gamma   90.00
#
_symmetry.space_group_name_H-M   'P 1'
#
loop_
_entity.id
_entity.type
_entity.pdbx_description
1 polymer ?
#
loop_
_entity_poly.entity_id
_entity_poly.type
_entity_poly.pdbx_seq_one_letter_code
_entity_poly.pdbx_strand_id
1 'polypeptide(L)'
;MRHVSQLQSSSRRGSVLLVVLVVIALLALGAYSFSELMVSESHATGVFGREAQARAAADSGVELAAAVLGLPTEEGDFENTFHDPQNLVWTVKEADSPRGRVRFSLIAPNESDVTCTTIRFGLIDESSKLNLNALVADEQKAQSRTSTATGSSATTTGTSPTSSAATDSSSPSGGGSPSTTSGSTSSSSSSTSSTDSTTGIVSASDPTSRLMMIPGMTYELADSILDFIDSDDTPRTNGCESEYYSALSPAYPAKNSPLESLDELLLVRGVTSELLYGEDFNRNGLLDPNENDGDASWPPDDANGALQLGWSAYLTAYGREKNTRWDGTERININDNNLADLYDKLEQEFDATVAQFVIAYRVSSQAQAAVNQATGGSNGGSNPSIGGAGGSGGSGGGNSSTANLNQQFSQLQQAATALGGIIGGGSGTVTRGGMDLSKGGGKQITSLYELIGATAQATVNGSVTTLQSPWAADGNSMSTYLPSLLDTLATNTDQFTDGRINVNQARYETLLTVPGMNEALADAILGKRQGADGSPMVDTTGSRTTAGWLAIESLVDLPTMQQLDKYLTARGGIYRVNSIGYFDESGPFTRLEAVIDTTQSNKPPVILFLKDLTELGRGYPQTMLLGVQ
;
A
#
# COMPACT_ATOMS: atom_id res chain seq x y z
N MET A 1 -42.58 115.75 -30.93
CA MET A 1 -42.44 114.62 -31.87
C MET A 1 -41.00 114.65 -32.40
N ARG A 2 -40.10 113.67 -32.23
CA ARG A 2 -40.17 112.26 -31.82
C ARG A 2 -38.90 111.93 -31.02
N HIS A 3 -39.05 111.24 -29.90
CA HIS A 3 -37.96 110.51 -29.23
C HIS A 3 -37.54 109.33 -30.12
N VAL A 4 -36.25 109.18 -30.38
CA VAL A 4 -35.68 107.94 -30.94
C VAL A 4 -34.84 107.31 -29.83
N SER A 5 -35.40 106.27 -29.25
CA SER A 5 -34.82 105.40 -28.23
C SER A 5 -33.73 104.51 -28.84
N GLN A 6 -32.49 104.67 -28.37
CA GLN A 6 -31.41 103.73 -28.63
C GLN A 6 -31.67 102.43 -27.86
N LEU A 7 -31.88 101.32 -28.57
CA LEU A 7 -31.92 99.98 -27.99
C LEU A 7 -30.47 99.46 -27.90
N GLN A 8 -29.93 99.39 -26.68
CA GLN A 8 -28.72 98.60 -26.39
C GLN A 8 -29.07 97.11 -26.52
N SER A 9 -28.49 96.41 -27.50
CA SER A 9 -28.52 94.94 -27.52
C SER A 9 -27.44 94.41 -26.58
N SER A 10 -27.86 93.76 -25.49
CA SER A 10 -26.91 92.97 -24.70
C SER A 10 -26.56 91.71 -25.50
N SER A 11 -25.32 91.60 -25.96
CA SER A 11 -24.75 90.33 -26.42
C SER A 11 -24.71 89.36 -25.23
N ARG A 12 -25.73 88.50 -25.11
CA ARG A 12 -25.64 87.32 -24.25
C ARG A 12 -24.71 86.33 -24.94
N ARG A 13 -23.49 86.21 -24.42
CA ARG A 13 -22.46 85.27 -24.91
C ARG A 13 -23.02 83.85 -24.93
N GLY A 14 -22.95 83.16 -26.08
CA GLY A 14 -23.43 81.79 -26.28
C GLY A 14 -22.59 80.70 -25.60
N SER A 15 -22.27 80.86 -24.31
CA SER A 15 -21.47 79.88 -23.53
C SER A 15 -22.29 78.67 -23.07
N VAL A 16 -23.61 78.80 -22.96
CA VAL A 16 -24.50 77.74 -22.43
C VAL A 16 -24.48 76.48 -23.31
N LEU A 17 -24.45 76.62 -24.64
CA LEU A 17 -24.49 75.49 -25.56
C LEU A 17 -23.20 74.65 -25.51
N LEU A 18 -22.04 75.30 -25.34
CA LEU A 18 -20.76 74.59 -25.15
C LEU A 18 -20.73 73.83 -23.83
N VAL A 19 -21.23 74.43 -22.74
CA VAL A 19 -21.32 73.75 -21.45
C VAL A 19 -22.25 72.54 -21.53
N VAL A 20 -23.42 72.68 -22.16
CA VAL A 20 -24.36 71.57 -22.34
C VAL A 20 -23.75 70.45 -23.18
N LEU A 21 -23.04 70.77 -24.26
CA LEU A 21 -22.40 69.75 -25.11
C LEU A 21 -21.30 68.99 -24.36
N VAL A 22 -20.48 69.69 -23.56
CA VAL A 22 -19.47 69.04 -22.71
C VAL A 22 -20.13 68.16 -21.65
N VAL A 23 -21.21 68.61 -21.02
CA VAL A 23 -21.96 67.81 -20.04
C VAL A 23 -22.55 66.56 -20.70
N ILE A 24 -23.15 66.68 -21.89
CA ILE A 24 -23.67 65.53 -22.64
C ILE A 24 -22.54 64.57 -23.01
N ALA A 25 -21.38 65.06 -23.46
CA ALA A 25 -20.24 64.23 -23.78
C ALA A 25 -19.71 63.47 -22.56
N LEU A 26 -19.61 64.12 -21.40
CA LEU A 26 -19.20 63.48 -20.14
C LEU A 26 -20.22 62.45 -19.66
N LEU A 27 -21.53 62.75 -19.76
CA LEU A 27 -22.59 61.80 -19.44
C LEU A 27 -22.59 60.60 -20.39
N ALA A 28 -22.35 60.82 -21.69
CA ALA A 28 -22.25 59.74 -22.67
C ALA A 28 -21.04 58.84 -22.41
N LEU A 29 -19.87 59.42 -22.07
CA LEU A 29 -18.69 58.65 -21.69
C LEU A 29 -18.92 57.85 -20.40
N GLY A 30 -19.58 58.46 -19.40
CA GLY A 30 -19.95 57.79 -18.16
C GLY A 30 -20.92 56.63 -18.38
N ALA A 31 -21.94 56.83 -19.22
CA ALA A 31 -22.89 55.77 -19.60
C ALA A 31 -22.21 54.64 -20.38
N TYR A 32 -21.29 54.96 -21.29
CA TYR A 32 -20.51 53.96 -22.03
C TYR A 32 -19.61 53.14 -21.10
N SER A 33 -18.88 53.79 -20.20
CA SER A 33 -18.04 53.11 -19.21
C SER A 33 -18.84 52.23 -18.27
N PHE A 34 -20.04 52.67 -17.85
CA PHE A 34 -20.93 51.84 -17.03
C PHE A 34 -21.45 50.63 -17.81
N SER A 35 -21.81 50.80 -19.09
CA SER A 35 -22.28 49.69 -19.92
C SER A 35 -21.21 48.61 -20.11
N GLU A 36 -19.97 48.99 -20.40
CA GLU A 36 -18.84 48.05 -20.52
C GLU A 36 -18.61 47.29 -19.21
N LEU A 37 -18.64 48.00 -18.07
CA LEU A 37 -18.49 47.39 -16.75
C LEU A 37 -19.63 46.41 -16.46
N MET A 38 -20.89 46.77 -16.74
CA MET A 38 -22.04 45.87 -16.54
C MET A 38 -22.00 44.63 -17.45
N VAL A 39 -21.55 44.76 -18.70
CA VAL A 39 -21.38 43.61 -19.61
C VAL A 39 -20.28 42.67 -19.10
N SER A 40 -19.15 43.23 -18.64
CA SER A 40 -18.05 42.46 -18.06
C SER A 40 -18.49 41.73 -16.79
N GLU A 41 -19.19 42.39 -15.87
CA GLU A 41 -19.72 41.79 -14.65
C GLU A 41 -20.77 40.71 -14.93
N SER A 42 -21.65 40.94 -15.92
CA SER A 42 -22.62 39.93 -16.36
C SER A 42 -21.92 38.69 -16.93
N HIS A 43 -20.85 38.89 -17.70
CA HIS A 43 -20.06 37.79 -18.25
C HIS A 43 -19.30 37.03 -17.15
N ALA A 44 -18.66 37.75 -16.22
CA ALA A 44 -17.96 37.18 -15.08
C ALA A 44 -18.91 36.34 -14.19
N THR A 45 -20.10 36.85 -13.90
CA THR A 45 -21.14 36.12 -13.14
C THR A 45 -21.58 34.85 -13.89
N GLY A 46 -21.73 34.94 -15.21
CA GLY A 46 -22.06 33.78 -16.05
C GLY A 46 -20.98 32.70 -16.03
N VAL A 47 -19.71 33.09 -16.12
CA VAL A 47 -18.56 32.16 -16.05
C VAL A 47 -18.48 31.53 -14.66
N PHE A 48 -18.56 32.32 -13.60
CA PHE A 48 -18.54 31.83 -12.22
C PHE A 48 -19.65 30.81 -11.95
N GLY A 49 -20.88 31.08 -12.41
CA GLY A 49 -21.99 30.14 -12.28
C GLY A 49 -21.78 28.84 -13.06
N ARG A 50 -21.09 28.89 -14.20
CA ARG A 50 -20.73 27.68 -14.98
C ARG A 50 -19.59 26.91 -14.33
N GLU A 51 -18.59 27.59 -13.78
CA GLU A 51 -17.47 26.99 -13.06
C GLU A 51 -17.97 26.26 -11.81
N ALA A 52 -18.86 26.88 -11.03
CA ALA A 52 -19.53 26.23 -9.91
C ALA A 52 -20.33 24.98 -10.33
N GLN A 53 -20.97 25.00 -11.51
CA GLN A 53 -21.65 23.82 -12.06
C GLN A 53 -20.69 22.70 -12.48
N ALA A 54 -19.56 23.05 -13.11
CA ALA A 54 -18.53 22.08 -13.46
C ALA A 54 -17.91 21.45 -12.22
N ARG A 55 -17.62 22.26 -11.20
CA ARG A 55 -17.12 21.79 -9.90
C ARG A 55 -18.11 20.84 -9.22
N ALA A 56 -19.37 21.23 -9.12
CA ALA A 56 -20.40 20.39 -8.53
C ALA A 56 -20.58 19.06 -9.28
N ALA A 57 -20.41 19.06 -10.61
CA ALA A 57 -20.44 17.83 -11.40
C ALA A 57 -19.23 16.92 -11.10
N ALA A 58 -18.03 17.49 -10.97
CA ALA A 58 -16.83 16.73 -10.60
C ALA A 58 -16.96 16.14 -9.18
N ASP A 59 -17.43 16.93 -8.21
CA ASP A 59 -17.69 16.46 -6.83
C ASP A 59 -18.74 15.33 -6.82
N SER A 60 -19.79 15.45 -7.65
CA SER A 60 -20.81 14.39 -7.81
C SER A 60 -20.21 13.07 -8.31
N GLY A 61 -19.20 13.14 -9.19
CA GLY A 61 -18.50 11.95 -9.67
C GLY A 61 -17.65 11.27 -8.59
N VAL A 62 -17.01 12.04 -7.69
CA VAL A 62 -16.27 11.49 -6.54
C VAL A 62 -17.23 10.76 -5.58
N GLU A 63 -18.36 11.39 -5.27
CA GLU A 63 -19.39 10.78 -4.41
C GLU A 63 -20.04 9.56 -5.05
N LEU A 64 -20.27 9.57 -6.36
CA LEU A 64 -20.75 8.39 -7.08
C LEU A 64 -19.73 7.25 -7.01
N ALA A 65 -18.44 7.54 -7.23
CA ALA A 65 -17.39 6.53 -7.12
C ALA A 65 -17.36 5.91 -5.72
N ALA A 66 -17.45 6.73 -4.67
CA ALA A 66 -17.53 6.25 -3.30
C ALA A 66 -18.80 5.40 -3.06
N ALA A 67 -19.95 5.82 -3.58
CA ALA A 67 -21.20 5.06 -3.45
C ALA A 67 -21.11 3.69 -4.13
N VAL A 68 -20.63 3.64 -5.38
CA VAL A 68 -20.49 2.39 -6.16
C VAL A 68 -19.53 1.43 -5.47
N LEU A 69 -18.39 1.93 -4.99
CA LEU A 69 -17.40 1.13 -4.25
C LEU A 69 -17.89 0.63 -2.88
N GLY A 70 -18.91 1.28 -2.32
CA GLY A 70 -19.54 0.89 -1.05
C GLY A 70 -20.66 -0.14 -1.20
N LEU A 71 -21.11 -0.43 -2.42
CA LEU A 71 -22.13 -1.45 -2.65
C LEU A 71 -21.51 -2.85 -2.54
N PRO A 72 -22.20 -3.82 -1.94
CA PRO A 72 -21.77 -5.21 -1.97
C PRO A 72 -21.76 -5.70 -3.43
N THR A 73 -20.67 -6.30 -3.86
CA THR A 73 -20.54 -6.94 -5.17
C THR A 73 -21.48 -8.14 -5.25
N GLU A 74 -22.16 -8.32 -6.38
CA GLU A 74 -22.95 -9.55 -6.61
C GLU A 74 -22.02 -10.78 -6.66
N GLU A 75 -22.56 -11.94 -6.30
CA GLU A 75 -21.85 -13.19 -6.01
C GLU A 75 -20.74 -13.52 -7.03
N GLY A 76 -19.48 -13.47 -6.58
CA GLY A 76 -18.32 -13.88 -7.39
C GLY A 76 -17.79 -12.84 -8.38
N ASP A 77 -18.40 -11.67 -8.50
CA ASP A 77 -17.91 -10.58 -9.36
C ASP A 77 -16.90 -9.73 -8.59
N PHE A 78 -15.78 -10.36 -8.20
CA PHE A 78 -14.69 -9.66 -7.54
C PHE A 78 -14.03 -8.75 -8.57
N GLU A 79 -14.37 -7.46 -8.47
CA GLU A 79 -13.50 -6.38 -8.93
C GLU A 79 -13.20 -6.37 -10.44
N ASN A 80 -14.18 -6.75 -11.28
CA ASN A 80 -14.16 -6.38 -12.70
C ASN A 80 -14.74 -4.96 -12.94
N THR A 81 -14.45 -3.99 -12.06
CA THR A 81 -15.05 -2.64 -12.13
C THR A 81 -14.17 -1.63 -12.88
N PHE A 82 -13.10 -2.05 -13.55
CA PHE A 82 -12.06 -1.08 -13.89
C PHE A 82 -12.01 -0.68 -15.37
N HIS A 83 -12.96 -1.15 -16.18
CA HIS A 83 -13.35 -0.47 -17.41
C HIS A 83 -14.85 -0.56 -17.68
N ASP A 84 -15.60 0.49 -17.33
CA ASP A 84 -17.04 0.58 -17.65
C ASP A 84 -17.37 1.90 -18.36
N PRO A 85 -17.22 1.94 -19.70
CA PRO A 85 -17.50 3.15 -20.47
C PRO A 85 -18.99 3.53 -20.46
N GLN A 86 -19.91 2.60 -20.15
CA GLN A 86 -21.34 2.88 -20.16
C GLN A 86 -21.83 3.51 -18.84
N ASN A 87 -21.23 3.13 -17.71
CA ASN A 87 -21.68 3.57 -16.38
C ASN A 87 -20.79 4.65 -15.74
N LEU A 88 -19.79 5.19 -16.44
CA LEU A 88 -18.84 6.16 -15.87
C LEU A 88 -18.79 7.51 -16.61
N VAL A 89 -19.74 7.74 -17.52
CA VAL A 89 -20.03 9.06 -18.11
C VAL A 89 -21.47 9.43 -17.77
N TRP A 90 -21.65 10.50 -16.99
CA TRP A 90 -22.96 10.88 -16.45
C TRP A 90 -23.35 12.29 -16.85
N THR A 91 -24.60 12.45 -17.26
CA THR A 91 -25.20 13.78 -17.41
C THR A 91 -25.81 14.23 -16.09
N VAL A 92 -25.24 15.26 -15.48
CA VAL A 92 -25.74 15.87 -14.23
C VAL A 92 -26.89 16.82 -14.53
N LYS A 93 -26.78 17.56 -15.63
CA LYS A 93 -27.78 18.54 -16.05
C LYS A 93 -28.04 18.41 -17.54
N GLU A 94 -29.24 17.99 -17.88
CA GLU A 94 -29.74 18.05 -19.24
C GLU A 94 -30.08 19.49 -19.64
N ALA A 95 -29.83 19.80 -20.91
CA ALA A 95 -30.18 21.08 -21.53
C ALA A 95 -30.46 20.88 -23.02
N ASP A 96 -31.32 21.74 -23.57
CA ASP A 96 -31.67 21.72 -25.00
C ASP A 96 -30.48 22.06 -25.91
N SER A 97 -29.44 22.71 -25.36
CA SER A 97 -28.21 23.04 -26.07
C SER A 97 -27.00 22.34 -25.45
N PRO A 98 -26.04 21.84 -26.26
CA PRO A 98 -24.80 21.24 -25.75
C PRO A 98 -24.03 22.17 -24.80
N ARG A 99 -24.02 23.47 -25.08
CA ARG A 99 -23.38 24.50 -24.22
C ARG A 99 -23.94 24.56 -22.80
N GLY A 100 -25.17 24.11 -22.59
CA GLY A 100 -25.85 24.11 -21.29
C GLY A 100 -25.84 22.75 -20.59
N ARG A 101 -25.45 21.68 -21.29
CA ARG A 101 -25.40 20.32 -20.73
C ARG A 101 -24.12 20.15 -19.92
N VAL A 102 -24.26 19.64 -18.70
CA VAL A 102 -23.14 19.41 -17.78
C VAL A 102 -23.00 17.91 -17.54
N ARG A 103 -21.78 17.41 -17.70
CA ARG A 103 -21.42 16.01 -17.47
C ARG A 103 -20.27 15.89 -16.49
N PHE A 104 -20.10 14.70 -15.94
CA PHE A 104 -18.80 14.27 -15.45
C PHE A 104 -18.40 12.92 -16.06
N SER A 105 -17.09 12.70 -16.12
CA SER A 105 -16.50 11.42 -16.50
C SER A 105 -15.52 10.96 -15.44
N LEU A 106 -15.55 9.66 -15.11
CA LEU A 106 -14.57 9.02 -14.23
C LEU A 106 -13.56 8.25 -15.09
N ILE A 107 -12.29 8.63 -15.00
CA ILE A 107 -11.25 8.09 -15.87
C ILE A 107 -9.99 7.72 -15.12
N ALA A 108 -9.23 6.82 -15.74
CA ALA A 108 -7.93 6.36 -15.28
C ALA A 108 -7.02 6.11 -16.51
N PRO A 109 -5.68 6.23 -16.34
CA PRO A 109 -4.73 5.76 -17.33
C PRO A 109 -4.87 4.25 -17.57
N ASN A 110 -4.57 3.82 -18.79
CA ASN A 110 -4.48 2.40 -19.10
C ASN A 110 -3.08 1.86 -18.71
N GLU A 111 -2.98 1.16 -17.58
CA GLU A 111 -1.69 0.63 -17.08
C GLU A 111 -1.09 -0.48 -17.97
N SER A 112 -1.88 -1.08 -18.87
CA SER A 112 -1.39 -2.07 -19.84
C SER A 112 -0.80 -1.43 -21.09
N ASP A 113 -1.06 -0.14 -21.33
CA ASP A 113 -0.52 0.60 -22.47
C ASP A 113 0.80 1.25 -22.09
N VAL A 114 1.90 0.66 -22.57
CA VAL A 114 3.26 1.15 -22.31
C VAL A 114 3.50 2.52 -22.94
N THR A 115 2.81 2.84 -24.03
CA THR A 115 2.95 4.16 -24.71
C THR A 115 2.15 5.26 -24.04
N CYS A 116 1.24 4.90 -23.12
CA CYS A 116 0.31 5.82 -22.46
C CYS A 116 -0.50 6.68 -23.44
N THR A 117 -1.00 6.11 -24.55
CA THR A 117 -1.80 6.86 -25.54
C THR A 117 -3.30 6.64 -25.38
N THR A 118 -3.69 5.71 -24.50
CA THR A 118 -5.08 5.32 -24.27
C THR A 118 -5.50 5.55 -22.82
N ILE A 119 -6.77 5.93 -22.64
CA ILE A 119 -7.42 6.02 -21.34
C ILE A 119 -8.46 4.92 -21.17
N ARG A 120 -8.83 4.64 -19.92
CA ARG A 120 -9.98 3.81 -19.57
C ARG A 120 -10.92 4.58 -18.66
N PHE A 121 -12.22 4.33 -18.81
CA PHE A 121 -13.21 4.79 -17.85
C PHE A 121 -13.21 3.87 -16.64
N GLY A 122 -12.72 4.32 -15.48
CA GLY A 122 -12.56 3.46 -14.32
C GLY A 122 -11.79 4.10 -13.18
N LEU A 123 -11.44 3.26 -12.21
CA LEU A 123 -10.69 3.61 -11.01
C LEU A 123 -9.34 2.90 -11.02
N ILE A 124 -8.35 3.42 -10.30
CA ILE A 124 -7.03 2.80 -10.11
C ILE A 124 -7.02 2.17 -8.72
N ASP A 125 -6.65 0.90 -8.61
CA ASP A 125 -6.37 0.29 -7.30
C ASP A 125 -4.99 0.75 -6.82
N GLU A 126 -4.92 1.43 -5.68
CA GLU A 126 -3.62 1.86 -5.14
C GLU A 126 -2.76 0.67 -4.70
N SER A 127 -3.36 -0.50 -4.48
CA SER A 127 -2.63 -1.74 -4.23
C SER A 127 -1.87 -2.22 -5.48
N SER A 128 -2.08 -1.65 -6.67
CA SER A 128 -1.24 -1.91 -7.86
C SER A 128 0.18 -1.31 -7.74
N LYS A 129 0.42 -0.47 -6.74
CA LYS A 129 1.66 0.28 -6.50
C LYS A 129 2.36 -0.17 -5.21
N LEU A 130 3.65 0.14 -5.09
CA LEU A 130 4.42 -0.11 -3.87
C LEU A 130 4.05 0.93 -2.81
N ASN A 131 3.44 0.48 -1.71
CA ASN A 131 3.10 1.33 -0.58
C ASN A 131 4.32 1.59 0.33
N LEU A 132 4.78 2.85 0.36
CA LEU A 132 5.95 3.29 1.14
C LEU A 132 5.70 3.21 2.65
N ASN A 133 4.50 3.58 3.09
CA ASN A 133 4.14 3.55 4.51
C ASN A 133 4.11 2.11 5.04
N ALA A 134 3.61 1.17 4.23
CA ALA A 134 3.58 -0.24 4.60
C ALA A 134 4.98 -0.85 4.65
N LEU A 135 5.89 -0.42 3.76
CA LEU A 135 7.28 -0.89 3.71
C LEU A 135 8.02 -0.60 5.02
N VAL A 136 7.92 0.64 5.50
CA VAL A 136 8.54 1.08 6.76
C VAL A 136 7.87 0.43 7.97
N ALA A 137 6.53 0.33 7.97
CA ALA A 137 5.80 -0.32 9.06
C ALA A 137 6.17 -1.81 9.22
N ASP A 138 6.39 -2.51 8.11
CA ASP A 138 6.83 -3.91 8.11
C ASP A 138 8.25 -4.08 8.67
N GLU A 139 9.15 -3.16 8.35
CA GLU A 139 10.51 -3.13 8.89
C GLU A 139 10.48 -2.95 10.42
N GLN A 140 9.75 -1.94 10.92
CA GLN A 140 9.62 -1.67 12.35
C GLN A 140 9.00 -2.86 13.12
N LYS A 141 8.00 -3.54 12.52
CA LYS A 141 7.43 -4.78 13.07
C LYS A 141 8.46 -5.90 13.14
N ALA A 142 9.37 -6.03 12.16
CA ALA A 142 10.43 -7.04 12.18
C ALA A 142 11.50 -6.74 13.25
N GLN A 143 11.90 -5.48 13.38
CA GLN A 143 12.90 -5.03 14.37
C GLN A 143 12.39 -5.21 15.82
N SER A 144 11.14 -4.85 16.10
CA SER A 144 10.51 -5.02 17.43
C SER A 144 10.36 -6.48 17.87
N ARG A 145 10.12 -7.40 16.92
CA ARG A 145 10.11 -8.85 17.21
C ARG A 145 11.49 -9.36 17.62
N THR A 146 12.53 -8.86 16.98
CA THR A 146 13.93 -9.27 17.21
C THR A 146 14.45 -8.77 18.57
N SER A 147 14.09 -7.55 18.97
CA SER A 147 14.46 -6.99 20.28
C SER A 147 13.75 -7.71 21.44
N THR A 148 12.49 -8.13 21.24
CA THR A 148 11.74 -8.91 22.24
C THR A 148 12.32 -10.31 22.45
N ALA A 149 12.83 -10.95 21.40
CA ALA A 149 13.48 -12.26 21.49
C ALA A 149 14.85 -12.20 22.21
N THR A 150 15.56 -11.08 22.11
CA THR A 150 16.89 -10.88 22.72
C THR A 150 16.81 -10.46 24.20
N GLY A 151 15.67 -9.92 24.65
CA GLY A 151 15.43 -9.54 26.05
C GLY A 151 15.36 -10.71 27.05
N SER A 152 15.45 -11.96 26.60
CA SER A 152 15.38 -13.16 27.46
C SER A 152 16.76 -13.82 27.75
N SER A 153 17.87 -13.25 27.27
CA SER A 153 19.20 -13.88 27.44
C SER A 153 20.34 -12.94 27.87
N ALA A 154 20.04 -11.80 28.48
CA ALA A 154 21.07 -10.97 29.11
C ALA A 154 21.46 -11.52 30.50
N THR A 155 22.22 -12.62 30.52
CA THR A 155 23.01 -12.99 31.71
C THR A 155 24.08 -11.92 31.89
N THR A 156 23.90 -11.07 32.90
CA THR A 156 24.85 -10.01 33.26
C THR A 156 26.15 -10.63 33.78
N THR A 157 27.18 -10.74 32.94
CA THR A 157 28.57 -10.86 33.39
C THR A 157 29.12 -9.47 33.62
N GLY A 158 28.87 -8.94 34.82
CA GLY A 158 29.50 -7.70 35.29
C GLY A 158 31.00 -7.89 35.39
N THR A 159 31.76 -7.15 34.58
CA THR A 159 33.17 -6.87 34.86
C THR A 159 33.35 -5.36 34.89
N SER A 160 33.53 -4.81 36.08
CA SER A 160 33.84 -3.40 36.32
C SER A 160 35.24 -3.06 35.79
N PRO A 161 35.46 -1.88 35.18
CA PRO A 161 36.81 -1.44 34.85
C PRO A 161 37.48 -0.86 36.10
N THR A 162 38.61 -1.43 36.49
CA THR A 162 39.54 -0.79 37.41
C THR A 162 40.63 -0.09 36.61
N SER A 163 40.80 1.20 36.89
CA SER A 163 41.84 2.06 36.35
C SER A 163 43.21 1.67 36.89
N SER A 164 44.21 1.59 36.00
CA SER A 164 45.60 1.82 36.39
C SER A 164 46.37 2.42 35.21
N ALA A 165 47.17 3.42 35.56
CA ALA A 165 47.80 4.37 34.67
C ALA A 165 49.21 3.92 34.26
N ALA A 166 49.57 4.36 33.04
CA ALA A 166 50.83 4.95 32.60
C ALA A 166 52.15 4.15 32.59
N THR A 167 53.04 4.68 31.73
CA THR A 167 54.49 4.46 31.53
C THR A 167 54.87 3.26 30.66
N ASP A 168 55.88 3.28 29.80
CA ASP A 168 56.66 4.30 29.07
C ASP A 168 57.53 3.52 28.05
N SER A 169 58.04 4.21 27.03
CA SER A 169 59.35 4.02 26.39
C SER A 169 59.58 3.00 25.24
N SER A 170 59.98 3.61 24.11
CA SER A 170 61.17 3.33 23.27
C SER A 170 61.17 2.26 22.15
N SER A 171 61.38 2.77 20.93
CA SER A 171 61.88 2.12 19.69
C SER A 171 63.40 1.77 19.79
N PRO A 172 64.17 1.45 18.71
CA PRO A 172 63.89 0.97 17.32
C PRO A 172 64.91 -0.13 16.84
N SER A 173 64.99 -0.35 15.51
CA SER A 173 66.05 -1.00 14.67
C SER A 173 65.76 -2.44 14.21
N GLY A 174 66.09 -2.93 13.01
CA GLY A 174 66.78 -2.47 11.78
C GLY A 174 66.85 -3.70 10.85
N GLY A 175 66.57 -3.63 9.53
CA GLY A 175 67.55 -3.44 8.46
C GLY A 175 67.75 -4.70 7.58
N GLY A 176 67.79 -4.57 6.25
CA GLY A 176 68.31 -5.59 5.31
C GLY A 176 67.59 -5.73 3.96
N SER A 177 68.26 -5.36 2.86
CA SER A 177 67.80 -5.38 1.44
C SER A 177 68.35 -6.63 0.65
N PRO A 178 68.42 -6.67 -0.72
CA PRO A 178 67.51 -7.41 -1.61
C PRO A 178 68.20 -8.42 -2.60
N SER A 179 67.45 -9.29 -3.30
CA SER A 179 67.91 -10.01 -4.53
C SER A 179 66.74 -10.72 -5.25
N THR A 180 66.27 -10.25 -6.43
CA THR A 180 66.55 -10.67 -7.83
C THR A 180 65.92 -11.98 -8.36
N THR A 181 65.20 -11.83 -9.50
CA THR A 181 65.10 -12.72 -10.69
C THR A 181 63.81 -13.55 -10.93
N SER A 182 62.96 -12.99 -11.79
CA SER A 182 62.35 -13.53 -13.04
C SER A 182 61.77 -14.96 -13.14
N GLY A 183 60.51 -15.04 -13.58
CA GLY A 183 60.14 -15.84 -14.77
C GLY A 183 58.99 -16.85 -14.66
N SER A 184 57.96 -16.62 -15.48
CA SER A 184 57.02 -17.57 -16.12
C SER A 184 55.78 -18.13 -15.37
N THR A 185 54.63 -17.58 -15.78
CA THR A 185 53.37 -18.25 -16.23
C THR A 185 52.97 -19.59 -15.64
N SER A 186 51.82 -19.62 -14.94
CA SER A 186 50.64 -20.41 -15.34
C SER A 186 49.48 -20.24 -14.34
N SER A 187 48.28 -20.23 -14.92
CA SER A 187 46.96 -20.44 -14.33
C SER A 187 46.91 -21.28 -13.04
N SER A 188 46.19 -20.79 -12.02
CA SER A 188 45.12 -21.54 -11.33
C SER A 188 44.71 -20.86 -10.01
N SER A 189 43.39 -20.80 -9.82
CA SER A 189 42.67 -20.90 -8.54
C SER A 189 43.18 -20.09 -7.34
N SER A 190 42.65 -18.88 -7.18
CA SER A 190 42.58 -18.21 -5.87
C SER A 190 41.44 -18.80 -5.05
N SER A 191 41.77 -19.83 -4.28
CA SER A 191 41.11 -20.08 -3.00
C SER A 191 41.58 -18.98 -2.06
N THR A 192 40.64 -18.15 -1.60
CA THR A 192 40.94 -17.13 -0.58
C THR A 192 40.04 -17.36 0.62
N SER A 193 40.74 -17.63 1.70
CA SER A 193 40.34 -17.77 3.08
C SER A 193 39.29 -16.75 3.54
N SER A 194 38.30 -17.30 4.22
CA SER A 194 37.35 -16.64 5.12
C SER A 194 38.01 -15.54 5.95
N THR A 195 37.68 -14.29 5.62
CA THR A 195 37.75 -13.18 6.55
C THR A 195 36.30 -12.81 6.84
N ASP A 196 35.89 -13.13 8.05
CA ASP A 196 34.63 -12.74 8.66
C ASP A 196 34.62 -11.21 8.79
N SER A 197 34.01 -10.55 7.80
CA SER A 197 33.70 -9.14 7.82
C SER A 197 32.24 -9.00 7.48
N THR A 198 31.49 -8.53 8.47
CA THR A 198 30.06 -8.22 8.50
C THR A 198 29.69 -7.20 7.41
N THR A 199 29.69 -7.61 6.14
CA THR A 199 28.93 -6.92 5.10
C THR A 199 27.48 -7.34 5.27
N GLY A 200 26.64 -6.38 5.64
CA GLY A 200 25.20 -6.56 5.77
C GLY A 200 24.66 -7.34 4.57
N ILE A 201 24.18 -8.54 4.83
CA ILE A 201 23.32 -9.25 3.90
C ILE A 201 22.07 -8.40 3.84
N VAL A 202 21.97 -7.52 2.84
CA VAL A 202 20.69 -7.00 2.39
C VAL A 202 19.87 -8.22 2.00
N SER A 203 19.07 -8.70 2.95
CA SER A 203 18.07 -9.73 2.70
C SER A 203 17.19 -9.21 1.58
N ALA A 204 16.82 -10.01 0.58
CA ALA A 204 15.97 -9.57 -0.53
C ALA A 204 14.62 -8.96 -0.11
N SER A 205 14.26 -9.08 1.17
CA SER A 205 13.11 -8.45 1.83
C SER A 205 13.35 -7.04 2.38
N ASP A 206 14.57 -6.52 2.27
CA ASP A 206 14.99 -5.22 2.80
C ASP A 206 14.29 -4.05 2.07
N PRO A 207 13.75 -3.05 2.80
CA PRO A 207 13.09 -1.88 2.20
C PRO A 207 13.89 -1.17 1.12
N THR A 208 15.17 -0.87 1.38
CA THR A 208 16.04 -0.19 0.42
C THR A 208 16.17 -1.02 -0.84
N SER A 209 16.40 -2.33 -0.71
CA SER A 209 16.52 -3.24 -1.86
C SER A 209 15.27 -3.29 -2.74
N ARG A 210 14.06 -3.15 -2.15
CA ARG A 210 12.80 -3.08 -2.92
C ARG A 210 12.65 -1.77 -3.68
N LEU A 211 13.05 -0.65 -3.07
CA LEU A 211 13.02 0.67 -3.73
C LEU A 211 14.04 0.75 -4.87
N MET A 212 15.19 0.09 -4.75
CA MET A 212 16.20 0.04 -5.81
C MET A 212 15.71 -0.58 -7.12
N MET A 213 14.59 -1.31 -7.12
CA MET A 213 13.97 -1.83 -8.34
C MET A 213 13.17 -0.77 -9.11
N ILE A 214 12.91 0.39 -8.51
CA ILE A 214 12.21 1.50 -9.16
C ILE A 214 13.18 2.26 -10.08
N PRO A 215 12.78 2.60 -11.32
CA PRO A 215 13.61 3.38 -12.23
C PRO A 215 14.10 4.70 -11.63
N GLY A 216 15.37 5.02 -11.81
CA GLY A 216 15.98 6.27 -11.31
C GLY A 216 16.23 6.31 -9.79
N MET A 217 15.94 5.23 -9.05
CA MET A 217 16.23 5.16 -7.62
C MET A 217 17.74 4.96 -7.36
N THR A 218 18.28 5.70 -6.41
CA THR A 218 19.66 5.55 -5.90
C THR A 218 19.63 5.15 -4.43
N TYR A 219 20.74 4.63 -3.89
CA TYR A 219 20.81 4.27 -2.48
C TYR A 219 20.60 5.50 -1.58
N GLU A 220 21.15 6.65 -1.97
CA GLU A 220 20.95 7.93 -1.27
C GLU A 220 19.48 8.32 -1.25
N LEU A 221 18.77 8.20 -2.38
CA LEU A 221 17.34 8.54 -2.48
C LEU A 221 16.49 7.55 -1.68
N ALA A 222 16.73 6.25 -1.83
CA ALA A 222 15.98 5.21 -1.13
C ALA A 222 16.14 5.34 0.39
N ASP A 223 17.36 5.46 0.90
CA ASP A 223 17.62 5.62 2.33
C ASP A 223 17.03 6.95 2.84
N SER A 224 17.14 8.06 2.08
CA SER A 224 16.55 9.35 2.49
C SER A 224 15.02 9.32 2.52
N ILE A 225 14.37 8.57 1.63
CA ILE A 225 12.91 8.38 1.63
C ILE A 225 12.48 7.58 2.86
N LEU A 226 13.21 6.50 3.19
CA LEU A 226 12.87 5.65 4.33
C LEU A 226 13.09 6.38 5.66
N ASP A 227 14.22 7.10 5.82
CA ASP A 227 14.53 7.93 6.99
C ASP A 227 13.45 9.01 7.19
N PHE A 228 12.99 9.63 6.10
CA PHE A 228 11.95 10.67 6.20
C PHE A 228 10.59 10.16 6.76
N ILE A 229 10.30 8.86 6.63
CA ILE A 229 9.01 8.24 6.96
C ILE A 229 9.07 7.49 8.29
N ASP A 230 10.19 6.87 8.63
CA ASP A 230 10.30 6.04 9.83
C ASP A 230 10.23 6.85 11.12
N SER A 231 9.95 6.19 12.24
CA SER A 231 9.60 6.91 13.48
C SER A 231 10.80 7.40 14.28
N ASP A 232 12.03 7.05 13.89
CA ASP A 232 13.21 7.39 14.65
C ASP A 232 14.00 8.55 14.02
N ASP A 233 15.17 8.87 14.56
CA ASP A 233 16.01 9.98 14.06
C ASP A 233 17.44 9.45 13.79
N THR A 234 17.56 8.15 13.45
CA THR A 234 18.83 7.48 13.20
C THR A 234 19.04 7.35 11.69
N PRO A 235 19.95 8.13 11.09
CA PRO A 235 20.14 8.07 9.65
C PRO A 235 20.60 6.69 9.18
N ARG A 236 20.01 6.17 8.11
CA ARG A 236 20.54 5.02 7.36
C ARG A 236 21.90 5.38 6.73
N THR A 237 22.58 4.35 6.19
CA THR A 237 23.95 4.47 5.66
C THR A 237 24.14 5.65 4.70
N ASN A 238 23.18 5.86 3.79
CA ASN A 238 23.21 6.96 2.81
C ASN A 238 22.08 7.98 3.00
N GLY A 239 21.30 7.81 4.07
CA GLY A 239 20.10 8.59 4.34
C GLY A 239 20.38 9.89 5.09
N CYS A 240 19.31 10.53 5.53
CA CYS A 240 19.38 11.73 6.35
C CYS A 240 18.08 11.97 7.11
N GLU A 241 18.24 12.54 8.31
CA GLU A 241 17.16 12.76 9.27
C GLU A 241 16.92 14.26 9.51
N SER A 242 16.15 14.56 10.57
CA SER A 242 15.86 15.92 11.04
C SER A 242 17.07 16.86 11.12
N GLU A 243 18.27 16.36 11.43
CA GLU A 243 19.51 17.18 11.45
C GLU A 243 19.80 17.82 10.09
N TYR A 244 19.62 17.09 8.99
CA TYR A 244 19.84 17.58 7.64
C TYR A 244 18.77 18.61 7.25
N TYR A 245 17.49 18.27 7.43
CA TYR A 245 16.38 19.12 6.99
C TYR A 245 16.28 20.43 7.80
N SER A 246 16.66 20.40 9.08
CA SER A 246 16.67 21.59 9.94
C SER A 246 17.78 22.59 9.57
N ALA A 247 18.78 22.15 8.79
CA ALA A 247 19.83 23.02 8.27
C ALA A 247 19.45 23.72 6.94
N LEU A 248 18.32 23.35 6.33
CA LEU A 248 17.83 23.95 5.08
C LEU A 248 17.22 25.34 5.32
N SER A 249 16.96 26.07 4.23
CA SER A 249 16.26 27.36 4.26
C SER A 249 15.11 27.33 3.23
N PRO A 250 13.85 27.25 3.68
CA PRO A 250 13.38 27.23 5.07
C PRO A 250 13.74 25.92 5.79
N ALA A 251 13.94 25.99 7.11
CA ALA A 251 14.23 24.84 7.95
C ALA A 251 12.94 24.09 8.33
N TYR A 252 12.98 22.77 8.28
CA TYR A 252 11.89 21.87 8.69
C TYR A 252 12.48 20.55 9.21
N PRO A 253 11.80 19.81 10.10
CA PRO A 253 12.26 18.48 10.53
C PRO A 253 11.92 17.40 9.48
N ALA A 254 12.54 16.23 9.61
CA ALA A 254 12.02 15.04 8.93
C ALA A 254 10.60 14.74 9.44
N LYS A 255 9.76 14.11 8.63
CA LYS A 255 8.35 13.93 8.98
C LYS A 255 8.17 12.91 10.10
N ASN A 256 8.99 11.87 10.09
CA ASN A 256 9.02 10.74 11.02
C ASN A 256 7.64 10.13 11.30
N SER A 257 6.82 10.09 10.25
CA SER A 257 5.42 9.67 10.28
C SER A 257 5.01 9.25 8.88
N PRO A 258 4.01 8.34 8.74
CA PRO A 258 3.46 7.97 7.45
C PRO A 258 3.14 9.17 6.54
N LEU A 259 3.44 9.04 5.26
CA LEU A 259 3.07 10.00 4.23
C LEU A 259 1.54 10.11 4.15
N GLU A 260 1.05 11.35 4.10
CA GLU A 260 -0.34 11.68 3.87
C GLU A 260 -0.61 11.91 2.38
N SER A 261 0.40 12.34 1.62
CA SER A 261 0.37 12.45 0.17
C SER A 261 1.72 12.05 -0.42
N LEU A 262 1.71 11.51 -1.64
CA LEU A 262 2.94 11.19 -2.34
C LEU A 262 3.75 12.46 -2.71
N ASP A 263 3.09 13.62 -2.83
CA ASP A 263 3.74 14.89 -3.14
C ASP A 263 4.74 15.33 -2.05
N GLU A 264 4.63 14.79 -0.83
CA GLU A 264 5.57 15.04 0.26
C GLU A 264 6.97 14.51 -0.04
N LEU A 265 7.12 13.58 -1.00
CA LEU A 265 8.44 13.16 -1.47
C LEU A 265 9.26 14.32 -2.04
N LEU A 266 8.64 15.40 -2.51
CA LEU A 266 9.36 16.60 -2.98
C LEU A 266 10.10 17.35 -1.84
N LEU A 267 9.81 17.03 -0.58
CA LEU A 267 10.55 17.53 0.58
C LEU A 267 11.77 16.65 0.92
N VAL A 268 11.83 15.43 0.37
CA VAL A 268 12.92 14.51 0.63
C VAL A 268 14.18 14.94 -0.13
N ARG A 269 15.33 14.76 0.51
CA ARG A 269 16.62 15.11 -0.08
C ARG A 269 16.81 14.46 -1.46
N GLY A 270 17.05 15.29 -2.47
CA GLY A 270 17.43 14.86 -3.81
C GLY A 270 16.26 14.43 -4.71
N VAL A 271 15.04 14.34 -4.19
CA VAL A 271 13.86 14.06 -4.99
C VAL A 271 13.47 15.31 -5.79
N THR A 272 13.23 15.14 -7.09
CA THR A 272 12.83 16.22 -7.99
C THR A 272 11.46 15.95 -8.60
N SER A 273 10.84 16.98 -9.18
CA SER A 273 9.58 16.84 -9.92
C SER A 273 9.70 15.84 -11.08
N GLU A 274 10.85 15.82 -11.74
CA GLU A 274 11.13 14.93 -12.87
C GLU A 274 11.21 13.47 -12.41
N LEU A 275 11.78 13.19 -11.24
CA LEU A 275 11.77 11.82 -10.68
C LEU A 275 10.35 11.40 -10.28
N LEU A 276 9.57 12.32 -9.70
CA LEU A 276 8.26 11.98 -9.15
C LEU A 276 7.15 11.87 -10.21
N TYR A 277 7.11 12.78 -11.18
CA TYR A 277 6.06 12.83 -12.20
C TYR A 277 6.55 12.39 -13.58
N GLY A 278 7.87 12.44 -13.83
CA GLY A 278 8.41 12.13 -15.15
C GLY A 278 8.06 13.23 -16.16
N GLU A 279 7.79 12.81 -17.38
CA GLU A 279 7.32 13.66 -18.49
C GLU A 279 5.84 14.03 -18.36
N ASP A 280 5.07 13.35 -17.50
CA ASP A 280 3.63 13.61 -17.31
C ASP A 280 3.39 14.88 -16.48
N PHE A 281 3.43 16.04 -17.14
CA PHE A 281 3.39 17.33 -16.45
C PHE A 281 2.04 17.58 -15.79
N ASN A 282 0.99 17.31 -16.56
CA ASN A 282 -0.38 17.60 -16.16
C ASN A 282 -0.99 16.44 -15.36
N ARG A 283 -0.23 15.36 -15.14
CA ARG A 283 -0.54 14.20 -14.30
C ARG A 283 -1.73 13.40 -14.81
N ASN A 284 -1.97 13.36 -16.12
CA ASN A 284 -3.11 12.68 -16.74
C ASN A 284 -2.79 11.22 -17.12
N GLY A 285 -1.52 10.80 -17.05
CA GLY A 285 -1.03 9.51 -17.51
C GLY A 285 -1.28 9.25 -19.00
N LEU A 286 -1.37 10.30 -19.81
CA LEU A 286 -1.61 10.26 -21.25
C LEU A 286 -0.52 11.06 -21.95
N LEU A 287 0.17 10.45 -22.92
CA LEU A 287 1.20 11.09 -23.73
C LEU A 287 0.61 12.26 -24.52
N ASP A 288 0.89 13.47 -24.09
CA ASP A 288 0.47 14.68 -24.78
C ASP A 288 1.48 15.13 -25.85
N PRO A 289 1.07 15.94 -26.86
CA PRO A 289 1.99 16.41 -27.90
C PRO A 289 3.20 17.19 -27.37
N ASN A 290 3.06 17.88 -26.24
CA ASN A 290 4.13 18.63 -25.58
C ASN A 290 5.04 17.75 -24.71
N GLU A 291 4.70 16.47 -24.55
CA GLU A 291 5.48 15.46 -23.80
C GLU A 291 6.13 14.46 -24.77
N ASN A 292 6.20 14.82 -26.05
CA ASN A 292 6.78 14.04 -27.13
C ASN A 292 7.36 14.96 -28.24
N ASP A 293 7.78 16.17 -27.88
CA ASP A 293 8.33 17.18 -28.80
C ASP A 293 9.79 17.56 -28.54
N GLY A 294 10.46 16.81 -27.68
CA GLY A 294 11.86 16.95 -27.32
C GLY A 294 12.07 18.14 -26.39
N ASP A 295 12.87 19.11 -26.86
CA ASP A 295 13.10 20.37 -26.15
C ASP A 295 12.23 21.52 -26.70
N ALA A 296 11.22 21.24 -27.53
CA ALA A 296 10.43 22.28 -28.19
C ALA A 296 9.46 22.97 -27.22
N SER A 297 8.90 22.23 -26.27
CA SER A 297 8.08 22.75 -25.19
C SER A 297 8.52 22.19 -23.83
N TRP A 298 7.82 22.60 -22.76
CA TRP A 298 8.01 21.96 -21.44
C TRP A 298 6.98 20.82 -21.36
N PRO A 299 7.35 19.61 -20.90
CA PRO A 299 8.64 19.17 -20.35
C PRO A 299 9.73 18.97 -21.39
N PRO A 300 11.01 19.05 -21.00
CA PRO A 300 12.05 18.34 -21.75
C PRO A 300 11.73 16.85 -21.78
N ASP A 301 11.57 16.29 -22.98
CA ASP A 301 11.28 14.88 -23.22
C ASP A 301 12.27 14.27 -24.25
N ASP A 302 12.24 12.96 -24.43
CA ASP A 302 13.13 12.26 -25.36
C ASP A 302 12.51 12.01 -26.76
N ALA A 303 11.28 12.45 -26.98
CA ALA A 303 10.47 12.30 -28.19
C ALA A 303 10.43 10.85 -28.74
N ASN A 304 10.45 9.84 -27.87
CA ASN A 304 10.51 8.44 -28.26
C ASN A 304 9.13 7.82 -28.61
N GLY A 305 8.04 8.57 -28.43
CA GLY A 305 6.67 8.11 -28.65
C GLY A 305 6.04 7.32 -27.49
N ALA A 306 6.64 7.35 -26.31
CA ALA A 306 6.12 6.76 -25.08
C ALA A 306 6.38 7.71 -23.89
N LEU A 307 5.37 7.86 -23.04
CA LEU A 307 5.48 8.73 -21.86
C LEU A 307 6.42 8.13 -20.82
N GLN A 308 7.50 8.84 -20.47
CA GLN A 308 8.34 8.47 -19.34
C GLN A 308 7.62 8.82 -18.03
N LEU A 309 7.00 7.82 -17.42
CA LEU A 309 6.33 7.98 -16.14
C LEU A 309 7.33 8.15 -14.98
N GLY A 310 7.01 9.05 -14.05
CA GLY A 310 7.74 9.18 -12.79
C GLY A 310 7.32 8.17 -11.73
N TRP A 311 7.92 8.28 -10.55
CA TRP A 311 7.65 7.41 -9.40
C TRP A 311 6.19 7.36 -8.96
N SER A 312 5.37 8.37 -9.27
CA SER A 312 3.93 8.37 -9.00
C SER A 312 3.13 7.26 -9.72
N ALA A 313 3.70 6.67 -10.77
CA ALA A 313 3.16 5.48 -11.43
C ALA A 313 3.44 4.18 -10.67
N TYR A 314 4.50 4.14 -9.84
CA TYR A 314 4.98 2.92 -9.17
C TYR A 314 4.82 2.93 -7.66
N LEU A 315 4.82 4.12 -7.04
CA LEU A 315 4.78 4.34 -5.60
C LEU A 315 3.45 4.92 -5.16
N THR A 316 3.08 4.64 -3.92
CA THR A 316 1.90 5.20 -3.28
C THR A 316 2.09 5.35 -1.77
N ALA A 317 1.34 6.27 -1.17
CA ALA A 317 1.19 6.40 0.27
C ALA A 317 0.06 5.51 0.82
N TYR A 318 -0.79 4.96 -0.06
CA TYR A 318 -1.99 4.22 0.29
C TYR A 318 -1.96 2.85 -0.36
N GLY A 319 -2.40 1.79 0.31
CA GLY A 319 -2.44 0.47 -0.31
C GLY A 319 -2.80 -0.58 0.71
N ARG A 320 -4.02 -1.09 0.60
CA ARG A 320 -4.65 -2.00 1.55
C ARG A 320 -5.52 -3.00 0.83
N GLU A 321 -5.44 -4.24 1.27
CA GLU A 321 -6.36 -5.31 0.88
C GLU A 321 -7.41 -5.52 1.99
N LYS A 322 -8.68 -5.71 1.62
CA LYS A 322 -9.73 -6.09 2.57
C LYS A 322 -9.55 -7.53 3.04
N ASN A 323 -9.63 -7.77 4.35
CA ASN A 323 -9.63 -9.11 4.92
C ASN A 323 -11.06 -9.57 5.29
N THR A 324 -12.02 -9.26 4.43
CA THR A 324 -13.39 -9.76 4.52
C THR A 324 -13.69 -10.66 3.33
N ARG A 325 -14.77 -11.45 3.47
CA ARG A 325 -15.37 -12.17 2.35
C ARG A 325 -16.03 -11.17 1.39
N TRP A 326 -16.45 -11.68 0.24
CA TRP A 326 -17.17 -10.90 -0.79
C TRP A 326 -18.45 -10.23 -0.31
N ASP A 327 -19.15 -10.88 0.63
CA ASP A 327 -20.39 -10.39 1.23
C ASP A 327 -20.16 -9.39 2.38
N GLY A 328 -18.90 -9.06 2.66
CA GLY A 328 -18.50 -8.16 3.74
C GLY A 328 -18.37 -8.82 5.11
N THR A 329 -18.66 -10.11 5.25
CA THR A 329 -18.49 -10.85 6.51
C THR A 329 -17.02 -11.14 6.82
N GLU A 330 -16.72 -11.38 8.10
CA GLU A 330 -15.35 -11.68 8.53
C GLU A 330 -14.90 -13.07 8.05
N ARG A 331 -13.63 -13.16 7.65
CA ARG A 331 -13.01 -14.45 7.30
C ARG A 331 -12.76 -15.29 8.55
N ILE A 332 -12.74 -16.61 8.37
CA ILE A 332 -12.40 -17.53 9.45
C ILE A 332 -10.90 -17.48 9.70
N ASN A 333 -10.50 -16.99 10.86
CA ASN A 333 -9.11 -17.03 11.28
C ASN A 333 -8.69 -18.48 11.61
N ILE A 334 -7.81 -19.05 10.78
CA ILE A 334 -7.32 -20.41 10.95
C ILE A 334 -6.39 -20.57 12.14
N ASN A 335 -5.81 -19.47 12.63
CA ASN A 335 -4.91 -19.44 13.78
C ASN A 335 -5.62 -19.18 15.11
N ASP A 336 -6.96 -19.24 15.17
CA ASP A 336 -7.75 -19.05 16.41
C ASP A 336 -7.25 -19.96 17.55
N ASN A 337 -7.18 -19.44 18.77
CA ASN A 337 -6.77 -20.21 19.94
C ASN A 337 -7.86 -21.18 20.40
N ASN A 338 -9.14 -20.90 20.12
CA ASN A 338 -10.22 -21.84 20.41
C ASN A 338 -10.38 -22.85 19.27
N LEU A 339 -9.68 -23.98 19.37
CA LEU A 339 -9.73 -25.04 18.37
C LEU A 339 -11.12 -25.69 18.23
N ALA A 340 -11.94 -25.70 19.29
CA ALA A 340 -13.28 -26.29 19.23
C ALA A 340 -14.23 -25.42 18.40
N ASP A 341 -14.24 -24.11 18.65
CA ASP A 341 -15.03 -23.16 17.85
C ASP A 341 -14.52 -23.11 16.40
N LEU A 342 -13.20 -23.18 16.20
CA LEU A 342 -12.61 -23.25 14.86
C LEU A 342 -13.08 -24.51 14.11
N TYR A 343 -13.10 -25.67 14.77
CA TYR A 343 -13.61 -26.91 14.18
C TYR A 343 -15.08 -26.74 13.74
N ASP A 344 -15.94 -26.19 14.60
CA ASP A 344 -17.35 -26.00 14.29
C ASP A 344 -17.57 -25.07 13.10
N LYS A 345 -16.84 -23.95 13.07
CA LYS A 345 -16.90 -22.99 11.95
C LYS A 345 -16.45 -23.62 10.63
N LEU A 346 -15.37 -24.40 10.64
CA LEU A 346 -14.86 -25.06 9.44
C LEU A 346 -15.78 -26.20 8.97
N GLU A 347 -16.39 -26.95 9.89
CA GLU A 347 -17.35 -28.01 9.56
C GLU A 347 -18.63 -27.44 8.94
N GLN A 348 -19.07 -26.27 9.41
CA GLN A 348 -20.24 -25.60 8.87
C GLN A 348 -20.02 -25.06 7.45
N GLU A 349 -18.83 -24.52 7.14
CA GLU A 349 -18.54 -23.91 5.83
C GLU A 349 -18.11 -24.93 4.77
N PHE A 350 -17.30 -25.91 5.15
CA PHE A 350 -16.76 -26.90 4.21
C PHE A 350 -17.35 -28.27 4.50
N ASP A 351 -16.70 -29.03 5.39
CA ASP A 351 -17.15 -30.31 5.91
C ASP A 351 -16.28 -30.74 7.11
N ALA A 352 -16.64 -31.87 7.73
CA ALA A 352 -15.90 -32.46 8.83
C ALA A 352 -14.47 -32.89 8.45
N THR A 353 -14.22 -33.26 7.18
CA THR A 353 -12.91 -33.73 6.70
C THR A 353 -11.90 -32.57 6.70
N VAL A 354 -12.32 -31.41 6.19
CA VAL A 354 -11.55 -30.17 6.17
C VAL A 354 -11.28 -29.69 7.58
N ALA A 355 -12.31 -29.63 8.43
CA ALA A 355 -12.15 -29.25 9.83
C ALA A 355 -11.15 -30.16 10.55
N GLN A 356 -11.25 -31.48 10.35
CA GLN A 356 -10.34 -32.44 10.96
C GLN A 356 -8.89 -32.26 10.49
N PHE A 357 -8.67 -32.06 9.19
CA PHE A 357 -7.33 -31.88 8.63
C PHE A 357 -6.66 -30.60 9.14
N VAL A 358 -7.36 -29.45 9.10
CA VAL A 358 -6.81 -28.16 9.53
C VAL A 358 -6.40 -28.21 11.01
N ILE A 359 -7.26 -28.76 11.86
CA ILE A 359 -6.96 -28.90 13.28
C ILE A 359 -5.80 -29.89 13.50
N ALA A 360 -5.79 -31.02 12.79
CA ALA A 360 -4.67 -31.95 12.84
C ALA A 360 -3.35 -31.29 12.43
N TYR A 361 -3.36 -30.46 11.39
CA TYR A 361 -2.18 -29.72 10.93
C TYR A 361 -1.64 -28.80 12.02
N ARG A 362 -2.52 -28.09 12.73
CA ARG A 362 -2.14 -27.21 13.85
C ARG A 362 -1.66 -27.95 15.09
N VAL A 363 -2.13 -29.17 15.32
CA VAL A 363 -1.74 -30.00 16.48
C VAL A 363 -0.51 -30.88 16.18
N SER A 364 -0.18 -31.10 14.90
CA SER A 364 0.84 -32.06 14.45
C SER A 364 2.26 -31.83 15.02
N SER A 365 2.65 -30.59 15.33
CA SER A 365 3.95 -30.31 15.97
C SER A 365 4.03 -30.85 17.40
N GLN A 366 2.91 -30.97 18.11
CA GLN A 366 2.87 -31.61 19.43
C GLN A 366 2.90 -33.13 19.34
N ALA A 367 2.37 -33.73 18.27
CA ALA A 367 2.42 -35.18 18.06
C ALA A 367 3.87 -35.67 17.89
N GLN A 368 4.72 -34.94 17.16
CA GLN A 368 6.15 -35.24 17.05
C GLN A 368 6.91 -35.05 18.38
N ALA A 369 6.55 -34.05 19.19
CA ALA A 369 7.13 -33.89 20.53
C ALA A 369 6.68 -35.01 21.51
N ALA A 370 5.43 -35.47 21.41
CA ALA A 370 4.90 -36.57 22.22
C ALA A 370 5.49 -37.94 21.83
N VAL A 371 5.74 -38.19 20.54
CA VAL A 371 6.44 -39.39 20.06
C VAL A 371 7.88 -39.44 20.58
N ASN A 372 8.57 -38.30 20.65
CA ASN A 372 9.92 -38.24 21.22
C ASN A 372 9.95 -38.45 22.74
N GLN A 373 8.88 -38.10 23.47
CA GLN A 373 8.74 -38.47 24.89
C GLN A 373 8.34 -39.93 25.10
N ALA A 374 7.56 -40.53 24.19
CA ALA A 374 7.14 -41.93 24.28
C ALA A 374 8.24 -42.94 23.89
N THR A 375 9.25 -42.51 23.12
CA THR A 375 10.36 -43.37 22.67
C THR A 375 11.63 -43.23 23.53
N GLY A 376 11.61 -42.35 24.54
CA GLY A 376 12.64 -42.24 25.58
C GLY A 376 12.41 -43.25 26.71
N GLY A 377 12.68 -44.53 26.46
CA GLY A 377 12.58 -45.58 27.46
C GLY A 377 13.57 -45.40 28.61
N SER A 378 13.02 -45.42 29.83
CA SER A 378 13.55 -46.06 31.03
C SER A 378 14.98 -45.73 31.48
N ASN A 379 15.11 -44.88 32.51
CA ASN A 379 16.04 -45.20 33.58
C ASN A 379 15.67 -44.55 34.93
N GLY A 380 15.64 -45.39 35.97
CA GLY A 380 15.98 -45.03 37.35
C GLY A 380 15.01 -44.16 38.13
N GLY A 381 14.12 -44.79 38.90
CA GLY A 381 13.37 -44.11 39.94
C GLY A 381 14.26 -43.51 41.03
N SER A 382 13.88 -42.33 41.51
CA SER A 382 14.04 -41.97 42.92
C SER A 382 13.00 -40.91 43.30
N ASN A 383 12.32 -41.23 44.39
CA ASN A 383 11.28 -40.52 45.10
C ASN A 383 11.72 -39.08 45.49
N PRO A 384 10.92 -38.01 45.29
CA PRO A 384 11.20 -36.75 45.94
C PRO A 384 10.73 -36.85 47.40
N SER A 385 11.69 -37.09 48.28
CA SER A 385 11.54 -36.95 49.74
C SER A 385 11.22 -35.50 50.08
N ILE A 386 10.08 -35.31 50.74
CA ILE A 386 9.79 -34.15 51.58
C ILE A 386 10.87 -34.07 52.67
N GLY A 387 11.56 -32.93 52.77
CA GLY A 387 12.56 -32.65 53.81
C GLY A 387 12.79 -31.15 53.93
N GLY A 388 12.45 -30.60 55.10
CA GLY A 388 12.41 -29.16 55.35
C GLY A 388 13.71 -28.52 55.83
N ALA A 389 13.62 -27.19 55.89
CA ALA A 389 14.27 -26.23 56.79
C ALA A 389 15.81 -26.10 56.82
N GLY A 390 16.27 -24.89 56.49
CA GLY A 390 17.59 -24.35 56.86
C GLY A 390 17.85 -23.02 56.16
N GLY A 391 17.60 -21.91 56.83
CA GLY A 391 17.76 -20.56 56.28
C GLY A 391 19.20 -20.01 56.33
N SER A 392 19.45 -18.98 55.53
CA SER A 392 20.36 -17.87 55.85
C SER A 392 20.11 -16.72 54.87
N GLY A 393 19.94 -15.52 55.42
CA GLY A 393 19.54 -14.31 54.69
C GLY A 393 20.64 -13.68 53.86
N GLY A 394 20.19 -12.90 52.87
CA GLY A 394 20.99 -12.00 52.05
C GLY A 394 20.07 -11.00 51.36
N SER A 395 19.90 -9.84 51.99
CA SER A 395 19.12 -8.70 51.53
C SER A 395 19.79 -8.03 50.32
N GLY A 396 19.05 -7.83 49.23
CA GLY A 396 19.46 -7.02 48.08
C GLY A 396 18.23 -6.52 47.32
N GLY A 397 17.93 -5.23 47.46
CA GLY A 397 16.75 -4.58 46.90
C GLY A 397 16.77 -4.51 45.37
N GLY A 398 15.69 -5.00 44.75
CA GLY A 398 15.39 -4.87 43.34
C GLY A 398 13.88 -4.64 43.16
N ASN A 399 13.54 -3.72 42.27
CA ASN A 399 12.25 -3.05 42.10
C ASN A 399 11.02 -4.00 42.15
N SER A 400 10.15 -3.78 43.14
CA SER A 400 9.04 -4.67 43.51
C SER A 400 7.73 -4.47 42.73
N SER A 401 7.72 -3.69 41.64
CA SER A 401 6.50 -3.44 40.84
C SER A 401 6.30 -4.43 39.69
N THR A 402 7.35 -4.81 38.95
CA THR A 402 7.28 -5.78 37.84
C THR A 402 7.20 -7.23 38.31
N ALA A 403 7.87 -7.58 39.41
CA ALA A 403 7.75 -8.91 40.01
C ALA A 403 6.35 -9.16 40.58
N ASN A 404 5.68 -8.11 41.09
CA ASN A 404 4.31 -8.21 41.59
C ASN A 404 3.29 -8.32 40.44
N LEU A 405 3.50 -7.61 39.32
CA LEU A 405 2.66 -7.75 38.12
C LEU A 405 2.77 -9.13 37.49
N ASN A 406 3.98 -9.71 37.37
CA ASN A 406 4.13 -11.08 36.85
C ASN A 406 3.53 -12.13 37.79
N GLN A 407 3.59 -11.93 39.11
CA GLN A 407 2.91 -12.79 40.07
C GLN A 407 1.38 -12.61 40.04
N GLN A 408 0.88 -11.40 39.84
CA GLN A 408 -0.55 -11.13 39.67
C GLN A 408 -1.08 -11.66 38.33
N PHE A 409 -0.30 -11.58 37.25
CA PHE A 409 -0.68 -12.09 35.92
C PHE A 409 -0.70 -13.62 35.90
N SER A 410 0.28 -14.27 36.54
CA SER A 410 0.27 -15.73 36.71
C SER A 410 -0.86 -16.20 37.64
N GLN A 411 -1.22 -15.43 38.67
CA GLN A 411 -2.39 -15.70 39.50
C GLN A 411 -3.72 -15.47 38.75
N LEU A 412 -3.81 -14.46 37.89
CA LEU A 412 -4.97 -14.24 37.02
C LEU A 412 -5.10 -15.32 35.95
N GLN A 413 -3.99 -15.80 35.40
CA GLN A 413 -3.99 -16.89 34.43
C GLN A 413 -4.37 -18.22 35.10
N GLN A 414 -3.86 -18.48 36.30
CA GLN A 414 -4.29 -19.64 37.11
C GLN A 414 -5.75 -19.51 37.57
N ALA A 415 -6.23 -18.31 37.89
CA ALA A 415 -7.62 -18.06 38.23
C ALA A 415 -8.55 -18.18 37.02
N ALA A 416 -8.10 -17.81 35.81
CA ALA A 416 -8.84 -18.00 34.56
C ALA A 416 -8.92 -19.49 34.19
N THR A 417 -7.82 -20.24 34.34
CA THR A 417 -7.81 -21.70 34.19
C THR A 417 -8.71 -22.38 35.25
N ALA A 418 -8.71 -21.88 36.49
CA ALA A 418 -9.58 -22.39 37.55
C ALA A 418 -11.06 -22.02 37.35
N LEU A 419 -11.37 -20.82 36.83
CA LEU A 419 -12.73 -20.40 36.51
C LEU A 419 -13.30 -21.15 35.31
N GLY A 420 -12.48 -21.42 34.29
CA GLY A 420 -12.83 -22.31 33.18
C GLY A 420 -13.17 -23.73 33.65
N GLY A 421 -12.52 -24.20 34.73
CA GLY A 421 -12.81 -25.49 35.35
C GLY A 421 -14.02 -25.53 36.29
N ILE A 422 -14.57 -24.39 36.73
CA ILE A 422 -15.68 -24.33 37.71
C ILE A 422 -17.04 -24.13 37.04
N ILE A 423 -17.10 -23.49 35.86
CA ILE A 423 -18.37 -23.21 35.16
C ILE A 423 -18.83 -24.41 34.29
N GLY A 424 -17.93 -25.32 33.93
CA GLY A 424 -18.25 -26.59 33.25
C GLY A 424 -17.82 -27.78 34.08
N GLY A 425 -18.74 -28.45 34.76
CA GLY A 425 -18.44 -29.65 35.53
C GLY A 425 -17.83 -30.76 34.66
N GLY A 426 -16.55 -31.06 34.90
CA GLY A 426 -15.86 -32.22 34.36
C GLY A 426 -14.47 -31.86 33.83
N SER A 427 -13.47 -32.65 34.22
CA SER A 427 -12.20 -32.82 33.50
C SER A 427 -12.49 -33.43 32.12
N GLY A 428 -13.28 -32.74 31.30
CA GLY A 428 -13.70 -33.16 29.98
C GLY A 428 -12.65 -32.70 29.00
N THR A 429 -11.86 -33.65 28.51
CA THR A 429 -11.13 -33.51 27.26
C THR A 429 -12.07 -32.90 26.22
N VAL A 430 -11.78 -31.69 25.74
CA VAL A 430 -12.59 -31.07 24.68
C VAL A 430 -12.26 -31.83 23.41
N THR A 431 -13.14 -32.74 23.01
CA THR A 431 -12.95 -33.56 21.82
C THR A 431 -13.88 -33.15 20.69
N ARG A 432 -13.33 -32.94 19.49
CA ARG A 432 -14.06 -32.76 18.22
C ARG A 432 -13.39 -33.62 17.14
N GLY A 433 -14.16 -34.18 16.22
CA GLY A 433 -13.61 -35.02 15.14
C GLY A 433 -12.73 -36.18 15.61
N GLY A 434 -12.95 -36.69 16.82
CA GLY A 434 -12.14 -37.75 17.45
C GLY A 434 -10.76 -37.29 17.99
N MET A 435 -10.47 -36.00 18.03
CA MET A 435 -9.18 -35.45 18.50
C MET A 435 -9.32 -34.73 19.85
N ASP A 436 -8.29 -34.82 20.69
CA ASP A 436 -8.19 -34.04 21.93
C ASP A 436 -7.64 -32.64 21.65
N LEU A 437 -8.48 -31.63 21.85
CA LEU A 437 -8.18 -30.22 21.58
C LEU A 437 -7.81 -29.44 22.85
N SER A 438 -7.78 -30.09 24.01
CA SER A 438 -7.51 -29.44 25.31
C SER A 438 -6.09 -28.86 25.43
N LYS A 439 -5.16 -29.29 24.58
CA LYS A 439 -3.76 -28.84 24.57
C LYS A 439 -3.48 -27.61 23.69
N GLY A 440 -4.50 -27.10 22.99
CA GLY A 440 -4.37 -25.95 22.08
C GLY A 440 -3.55 -26.25 20.82
N GLY A 441 -3.53 -25.28 19.89
CA GLY A 441 -2.77 -25.40 18.63
C GLY A 441 -1.27 -25.16 18.86
N GLY A 442 -0.41 -25.99 18.28
CA GLY A 442 1.05 -25.89 18.42
C GLY A 442 1.75 -25.24 17.22
N LYS A 443 1.23 -25.42 16.00
CA LYS A 443 1.76 -24.83 14.77
C LYS A 443 0.87 -23.66 14.33
N GLN A 444 1.48 -22.50 14.08
CA GLN A 444 0.84 -21.39 13.39
C GLN A 444 1.01 -21.56 11.87
N ILE A 445 -0.06 -21.29 11.13
CA ILE A 445 -0.07 -21.31 9.67
C ILE A 445 0.29 -19.90 9.20
N THR A 446 1.39 -19.76 8.47
CA THR A 446 1.84 -18.45 7.97
C THR A 446 1.24 -18.11 6.62
N SER A 447 1.03 -19.13 5.78
CA SER A 447 0.40 -19.00 4.47
C SER A 447 -0.66 -20.09 4.27
N LEU A 448 -1.79 -19.74 3.66
CA LEU A 448 -2.86 -20.72 3.39
C LEU A 448 -2.43 -21.78 2.38
N TYR A 449 -1.45 -21.46 1.51
CA TYR A 449 -0.86 -22.40 0.57
C TYR A 449 -0.05 -23.54 1.24
N GLU A 450 0.27 -23.43 2.54
CA GLU A 450 0.89 -24.53 3.33
C GLU A 450 -0.03 -25.74 3.51
N LEU A 451 -1.34 -25.55 3.35
CA LEU A 451 -2.34 -26.60 3.56
C LEU A 451 -2.55 -27.45 2.30
N ILE A 452 -2.16 -26.95 1.13
CA ILE A 452 -2.38 -27.60 -0.16
C ILE A 452 -1.38 -28.75 -0.34
N GLY A 453 -1.88 -29.96 -0.62
CA GLY A 453 -1.05 -31.15 -0.81
C GLY A 453 -0.24 -31.58 0.44
N ALA A 454 -0.49 -30.97 1.60
CA ALA A 454 0.22 -31.28 2.82
C ALA A 454 -0.30 -32.54 3.52
N THR A 455 0.49 -33.06 4.46
CA THR A 455 0.09 -34.18 5.32
C THR A 455 0.22 -33.79 6.78
N ALA A 456 -0.74 -34.21 7.60
CA ALA A 456 -0.76 -33.92 9.02
C ALA A 456 -0.87 -35.22 9.82
N GLN A 457 -0.11 -35.33 10.91
CA GLN A 457 -0.25 -36.45 11.84
C GLN A 457 -0.95 -35.97 13.11
N ALA A 458 -2.04 -36.65 13.48
CA ALA A 458 -2.76 -36.36 14.72
C ALA A 458 -3.29 -37.64 15.36
N THR A 459 -3.51 -37.61 16.67
CA THR A 459 -4.15 -38.70 17.39
C THR A 459 -5.66 -38.58 17.25
N VAL A 460 -6.24 -39.42 16.40
CA VAL A 460 -7.69 -39.52 16.17
C VAL A 460 -8.18 -40.81 16.81
N ASN A 461 -9.18 -40.71 17.70
CA ASN A 461 -9.75 -41.84 18.44
C ASN A 461 -8.68 -42.70 19.16
N GLY A 462 -7.63 -42.05 19.69
CA GLY A 462 -6.53 -42.72 20.40
C GLY A 462 -5.47 -43.36 19.52
N SER A 463 -5.57 -43.31 18.19
CA SER A 463 -4.55 -43.81 17.25
C SER A 463 -3.92 -42.67 16.44
N VAL A 464 -2.59 -42.67 16.30
CA VAL A 464 -1.88 -41.73 15.43
C VAL A 464 -2.23 -42.06 13.99
N THR A 465 -2.91 -41.12 13.32
CA THR A 465 -3.34 -41.26 11.94
C THR A 465 -2.69 -40.16 11.11
N THR A 466 -2.21 -40.51 9.92
CA THR A 466 -1.74 -39.54 8.93
C THR A 466 -2.91 -39.14 8.06
N LEU A 467 -3.34 -37.89 8.18
CA LEU A 467 -4.38 -37.29 7.35
C LEU A 467 -3.73 -36.61 6.14
N GLN A 468 -4.35 -36.83 4.98
CA GLN A 468 -3.98 -36.14 3.74
C GLN A 468 -4.78 -34.85 3.61
N SER A 469 -4.19 -33.84 2.98
CA SER A 469 -4.90 -32.61 2.67
C SER A 469 -6.11 -32.90 1.77
N PRO A 470 -7.31 -32.35 2.10
CA PRO A 470 -8.46 -32.35 1.20
C PRO A 470 -8.21 -31.57 -0.10
N TRP A 471 -7.20 -30.70 -0.11
CA TRP A 471 -6.85 -29.82 -1.23
C TRP A 471 -5.70 -30.41 -2.02
N ALA A 472 -6.01 -30.95 -3.21
CA ALA A 472 -5.02 -31.51 -4.10
C ALA A 472 -4.16 -30.42 -4.77
N ALA A 473 -2.87 -30.70 -4.95
CA ALA A 473 -1.88 -29.75 -5.46
C ALA A 473 -1.81 -29.63 -6.99
N ASP A 474 -2.84 -30.08 -7.72
CA ASP A 474 -2.93 -29.96 -9.17
C ASP A 474 -3.72 -28.72 -9.61
N GLY A 475 -3.31 -28.09 -10.72
CA GLY A 475 -3.89 -26.83 -11.21
C GLY A 475 -5.39 -26.90 -11.49
N ASN A 476 -5.87 -28.05 -11.99
CA ASN A 476 -7.29 -28.27 -12.29
C ASN A 476 -8.16 -28.33 -11.03
N SER A 477 -7.69 -28.99 -9.97
CA SER A 477 -8.40 -28.99 -8.68
C SER A 477 -8.31 -27.61 -8.03
N MET A 478 -7.13 -26.97 -8.09
CA MET A 478 -6.91 -25.63 -7.53
C MET A 478 -7.88 -24.59 -8.09
N SER A 479 -8.19 -24.59 -9.39
CA SER A 479 -9.14 -23.63 -9.95
C SER A 479 -10.56 -23.73 -9.36
N THR A 480 -10.93 -24.89 -8.79
CA THR A 480 -12.26 -25.11 -8.23
C THR A 480 -12.35 -24.66 -6.77
N TYR A 481 -11.35 -24.99 -5.93
CA TYR A 481 -11.44 -24.71 -4.49
C TYR A 481 -10.67 -23.47 -4.05
N LEU A 482 -9.59 -23.08 -4.74
CA LEU A 482 -8.65 -22.07 -4.25
C LEU A 482 -9.26 -20.67 -4.13
N PRO A 483 -10.07 -20.18 -5.09
CA PRO A 483 -10.72 -18.87 -4.95
C PRO A 483 -11.63 -18.80 -3.72
N SER A 484 -12.46 -19.82 -3.51
CA SER A 484 -13.36 -19.90 -2.34
C SER A 484 -12.59 -20.07 -1.03
N LEU A 485 -11.51 -20.87 -1.05
CA LEU A 485 -10.65 -21.09 0.12
C LEU A 485 -10.00 -19.78 0.61
N LEU A 486 -9.40 -19.02 -0.31
CA LEU A 486 -8.71 -17.76 -0.02
C LEU A 486 -9.69 -16.62 0.30
N ASP A 487 -10.93 -16.70 -0.18
CA ASP A 487 -11.99 -15.76 0.22
C ASP A 487 -12.53 -16.04 1.63
N THR A 488 -12.64 -17.32 2.01
CA THR A 488 -13.28 -17.73 3.27
C THR A 488 -12.32 -17.70 4.47
N LEU A 489 -11.05 -18.07 4.26
CA LEU A 489 -10.07 -18.24 5.31
C LEU A 489 -9.10 -17.05 5.42
N ALA A 490 -8.61 -16.79 6.63
CA ALA A 490 -7.56 -15.83 6.91
C ALA A 490 -6.57 -16.37 7.94
N THR A 491 -5.36 -15.82 7.96
CA THR A 491 -4.31 -16.16 8.95
C THR A 491 -4.32 -15.26 10.18
N ASN A 492 -5.04 -14.13 10.12
CA ASN A 492 -5.20 -13.16 11.20
C ASN A 492 -6.65 -12.63 11.24
N THR A 493 -6.96 -11.82 12.25
CA THR A 493 -8.26 -11.16 12.45
C THR A 493 -8.22 -9.67 12.10
N ASP A 494 -7.15 -9.20 11.46
CA ASP A 494 -7.04 -7.79 11.09
C ASP A 494 -8.07 -7.47 10.01
N GLN A 495 -8.68 -6.29 10.02
CA GLN A 495 -9.72 -5.93 9.04
C GLN A 495 -9.16 -5.76 7.62
N PHE A 496 -7.89 -5.41 7.52
CA PHE A 496 -7.19 -5.21 6.26
C PHE A 496 -5.72 -5.59 6.41
N THR A 497 -5.05 -5.83 5.27
CA THR A 497 -3.61 -6.04 5.20
C THR A 497 -2.98 -4.92 4.37
N ASP A 498 -1.99 -4.23 4.91
CA ASP A 498 -1.25 -3.18 4.20
C ASP A 498 -0.13 -3.76 3.31
N GLY A 499 0.17 -3.08 2.20
CA GLY A 499 1.44 -3.28 1.47
C GLY A 499 1.54 -4.48 0.52
N ARG A 500 0.43 -5.20 0.30
CA ARG A 500 0.34 -6.22 -0.76
C ARG A 500 0.14 -5.57 -2.13
N ILE A 501 0.73 -6.18 -3.15
CA ILE A 501 0.73 -5.69 -4.53
C ILE A 501 -0.28 -6.49 -5.36
N ASN A 502 -1.17 -5.78 -6.05
CA ASN A 502 -2.21 -6.36 -6.89
C ASN A 502 -1.62 -6.88 -8.21
N VAL A 503 -1.54 -8.21 -8.35
CA VAL A 503 -0.97 -8.90 -9.51
C VAL A 503 -1.76 -8.78 -10.79
N ASN A 504 -2.96 -8.19 -10.77
CA ASN A 504 -3.78 -7.98 -11.96
C ASN A 504 -3.56 -6.60 -12.58
N GLN A 505 -3.18 -5.61 -11.78
CA GLN A 505 -3.02 -4.21 -12.22
C GLN A 505 -1.55 -3.74 -12.18
N ALA A 506 -0.75 -4.24 -11.24
CA ALA A 506 0.61 -3.73 -11.01
C ALA A 506 1.48 -3.69 -12.27
N ARG A 507 2.15 -2.56 -12.51
CA ARG A 507 3.10 -2.38 -13.62
C ARG A 507 4.31 -3.31 -13.46
N TYR A 508 5.04 -3.49 -14.56
CA TYR A 508 6.22 -4.36 -14.63
C TYR A 508 7.23 -4.05 -13.52
N GLU A 509 7.55 -2.78 -13.36
CA GLU A 509 8.54 -2.28 -12.41
C GLU A 509 8.06 -2.49 -10.97
N THR A 510 6.77 -2.27 -10.69
CA THR A 510 6.20 -2.55 -9.38
C THR A 510 6.26 -4.03 -9.03
N LEU A 511 6.01 -4.93 -9.99
CA LEU A 511 6.12 -6.37 -9.78
C LEU A 511 7.55 -6.77 -9.38
N LEU A 512 8.57 -6.19 -10.01
CA LEU A 512 9.99 -6.46 -9.67
C LEU A 512 10.36 -6.02 -8.24
N THR A 513 9.60 -5.12 -7.62
CA THR A 513 9.81 -4.77 -6.19
C THR A 513 9.45 -5.91 -5.23
N VAL A 514 8.77 -6.96 -5.70
CA VAL A 514 8.37 -8.10 -4.87
C VAL A 514 9.57 -9.02 -4.63
N PRO A 515 9.93 -9.30 -3.36
CA PRO A 515 11.04 -10.21 -3.06
C PRO A 515 10.82 -11.59 -3.68
N GLY A 516 11.81 -12.07 -4.44
CA GLY A 516 11.76 -13.37 -5.12
C GLY A 516 11.09 -13.35 -6.50
N MET A 517 10.57 -12.19 -6.95
CA MET A 517 10.07 -12.03 -8.32
C MET A 517 11.25 -11.82 -9.29
N ASN A 518 11.20 -12.49 -10.44
CA ASN A 518 12.19 -12.32 -11.51
C ASN A 518 11.54 -11.76 -12.77
N GLU A 519 12.36 -11.22 -13.68
CA GLU A 519 11.91 -10.60 -14.94
C GLU A 519 11.06 -11.57 -15.78
N ALA A 520 11.48 -12.84 -15.88
CA ALA A 520 10.77 -13.85 -16.65
C ALA A 520 9.35 -14.14 -16.11
N LEU A 521 9.18 -14.15 -14.79
CA LEU A 521 7.88 -14.33 -14.14
C LEU A 521 7.02 -13.08 -14.28
N ALA A 522 7.61 -11.88 -14.13
CA ALA A 522 6.90 -10.62 -14.34
C ALA A 522 6.37 -10.50 -15.78
N ASP A 523 7.19 -10.82 -16.78
CA ASP A 523 6.78 -10.89 -18.19
C ASP A 523 5.69 -11.94 -18.42
N ALA A 524 5.83 -13.12 -17.81
CA ALA A 524 4.82 -14.16 -17.90
C ALA A 524 3.47 -13.70 -17.30
N ILE A 525 3.48 -12.99 -16.18
CA ILE A 525 2.27 -12.41 -15.57
C ILE A 525 1.63 -11.42 -16.53
N LEU A 526 2.38 -10.45 -17.07
CA LEU A 526 1.85 -9.44 -17.99
C LEU A 526 1.32 -10.07 -19.28
N GLY A 527 2.05 -11.03 -19.86
CA GLY A 527 1.61 -11.77 -21.04
C GLY A 527 0.32 -12.56 -20.81
N LYS A 528 0.03 -12.94 -19.57
CA LYS A 528 -1.23 -13.58 -19.19
C LYS A 528 -2.36 -12.60 -18.90
N ARG A 529 -2.09 -11.31 -18.66
CA ARG A 529 -3.14 -10.29 -18.45
C ARG A 529 -3.80 -9.83 -19.75
N GLN A 530 -3.10 -9.97 -20.87
CA GLN A 530 -3.59 -9.54 -22.18
C GLN A 530 -4.25 -10.71 -22.95
N GLY A 531 -5.40 -10.43 -23.56
CA GLY A 531 -6.05 -11.31 -24.52
C GLY A 531 -5.24 -11.40 -25.83
N ALA A 532 -5.64 -12.32 -26.71
CA ALA A 532 -4.95 -12.54 -27.99
C ALA A 532 -4.96 -11.32 -28.93
N ASP A 533 -5.80 -10.34 -28.65
CA ASP A 533 -6.00 -9.07 -29.35
C ASP A 533 -5.36 -7.86 -28.63
N GLY A 534 -4.67 -8.08 -27.50
CA GLY A 534 -4.12 -7.01 -26.66
C GLY A 534 -5.14 -6.35 -25.72
N SER A 535 -6.41 -6.77 -25.76
CA SER A 535 -7.44 -6.31 -24.81
C SER A 535 -7.17 -6.89 -23.41
N PRO A 536 -7.56 -6.20 -22.32
CA PRO A 536 -7.49 -6.81 -20.99
C PRO A 536 -8.34 -8.09 -20.94
N MET A 537 -7.77 -9.18 -20.42
CA MET A 537 -8.51 -10.43 -20.30
C MET A 537 -9.68 -10.29 -19.32
N VAL A 538 -10.88 -10.66 -19.76
CA VAL A 538 -12.05 -10.82 -18.89
C VAL A 538 -11.96 -12.18 -18.21
N ASP A 539 -11.84 -12.21 -16.88
CA ASP A 539 -11.88 -13.46 -16.13
C ASP A 539 -13.31 -13.99 -16.09
N THR A 540 -13.57 -15.02 -16.89
CA THR A 540 -14.86 -15.71 -16.94
C THR A 540 -14.98 -16.85 -15.93
N THR A 541 -13.88 -17.18 -15.23
CA THR A 541 -13.78 -18.37 -14.37
C THR A 541 -13.70 -18.03 -12.89
N GLY A 542 -13.53 -16.75 -12.53
CA GLY A 542 -13.29 -16.30 -11.17
C GLY A 542 -11.93 -16.74 -10.60
N SER A 543 -11.04 -17.29 -11.42
CA SER A 543 -9.74 -17.80 -10.98
C SER A 543 -8.79 -16.67 -10.55
N ARG A 544 -8.91 -15.48 -11.16
CA ARG A 544 -8.04 -14.30 -10.97
C ARG A 544 -8.51 -13.34 -9.89
N THR A 545 -9.59 -13.70 -9.19
CA THR A 545 -10.13 -12.98 -8.03
C THR A 545 -9.19 -13.05 -6.81
N THR A 546 -8.20 -13.94 -6.87
CA THR A 546 -7.19 -14.14 -5.83
C THR A 546 -5.81 -14.31 -6.50
N ALA A 547 -4.73 -14.01 -5.77
CA ALA A 547 -3.37 -14.21 -6.28
C ALA A 547 -3.03 -15.69 -6.56
N GLY A 548 -3.91 -16.62 -6.18
CA GLY A 548 -3.78 -18.05 -6.44
C GLY A 548 -3.79 -18.44 -7.92
N TRP A 549 -4.24 -17.56 -8.82
CA TRP A 549 -4.19 -17.85 -10.25
C TRP A 549 -2.78 -18.12 -10.78
N LEU A 550 -1.75 -17.56 -10.14
CA LEU A 550 -0.34 -17.84 -10.46
C LEU A 550 0.01 -19.32 -10.27
N ALA A 551 -0.53 -19.96 -9.24
CA ALA A 551 -0.36 -21.39 -8.99
C ALA A 551 -1.28 -22.25 -9.90
N ILE A 552 -2.52 -21.79 -10.14
CA ILE A 552 -3.48 -22.48 -11.02
C ILE A 552 -2.94 -22.58 -12.45
N GLU A 553 -2.41 -21.47 -13.00
CA GLU A 553 -1.84 -21.43 -14.35
C GLU A 553 -0.41 -22.01 -14.43
N SER A 554 0.10 -22.59 -13.33
CA SER A 554 1.45 -23.17 -13.25
C SER A 554 2.57 -22.17 -13.59
N LEU A 555 2.38 -20.88 -13.28
CA LEU A 555 3.43 -19.87 -13.38
C LEU A 555 4.43 -19.96 -12.23
N VAL A 556 3.94 -20.37 -11.05
CA VAL A 556 4.70 -20.48 -9.81
C VAL A 556 4.40 -21.81 -9.13
N ASP A 557 5.41 -22.45 -8.53
CA ASP A 557 5.24 -23.65 -7.71
C ASP A 557 4.79 -23.31 -6.28
N LEU A 558 4.15 -24.26 -5.59
CA LEU A 558 3.57 -24.02 -4.26
C LEU A 558 4.57 -23.45 -3.22
N PRO A 559 5.82 -23.95 -3.11
CA PRO A 559 6.79 -23.37 -2.18
C PRO A 559 7.14 -21.91 -2.47
N THR A 560 7.28 -21.54 -3.74
CA THR A 560 7.53 -20.15 -4.12
C THR A 560 6.28 -19.30 -3.89
N MET A 561 5.08 -19.84 -4.16
CA MET A 561 3.82 -19.14 -3.90
C MET A 561 3.64 -18.83 -2.40
N GLN A 562 4.04 -19.75 -1.51
CA GLN A 562 4.04 -19.51 -0.05
C GLN A 562 4.93 -18.33 0.35
N GLN A 563 6.05 -18.11 -0.35
CA GLN A 563 6.94 -16.97 -0.08
C GLN A 563 6.35 -15.66 -0.64
N LEU A 564 5.70 -15.73 -1.80
CA LEU A 564 5.10 -14.58 -2.47
C LEU A 564 3.77 -14.13 -1.84
N ASP A 565 3.03 -15.03 -1.18
CA ASP A 565 1.73 -14.77 -0.54
C ASP A 565 1.76 -13.59 0.44
N LYS A 566 2.89 -13.32 1.10
CA LYS A 566 3.01 -12.15 1.98
C LYS A 566 2.87 -10.83 1.20
N TYR A 567 3.33 -10.79 -0.05
CA TYR A 567 3.51 -9.57 -0.83
C TYR A 567 2.47 -9.40 -1.94
N LEU A 568 1.73 -10.44 -2.30
CA LEU A 568 0.83 -10.42 -3.45
C LEU A 568 -0.64 -10.44 -3.00
N THR A 569 -1.47 -9.74 -3.76
CA THR A 569 -2.93 -9.83 -3.72
C THR A 569 -3.47 -9.76 -5.15
N ALA A 570 -4.75 -10.07 -5.33
CA ALA A 570 -5.50 -9.75 -6.55
C ALA A 570 -6.68 -8.80 -6.25
N ARG A 571 -6.78 -8.33 -5.01
CA ARG A 571 -7.84 -7.48 -4.49
C ARG A 571 -7.33 -6.11 -4.11
N GLY A 572 -8.22 -5.13 -4.16
CA GLY A 572 -7.98 -3.78 -3.67
C GLY A 572 -8.88 -3.40 -2.49
N GLY A 573 -8.50 -2.33 -1.81
CA GLY A 573 -9.29 -1.72 -0.74
C GLY A 573 -9.27 -0.20 -0.77
N ILE A 574 -8.31 0.39 -1.49
CA ILE A 574 -8.18 1.83 -1.68
C ILE A 574 -8.09 2.12 -3.16
N TYR A 575 -8.94 3.05 -3.61
CA TYR A 575 -9.09 3.37 -5.02
C TYR A 575 -8.83 4.84 -5.27
N ARG A 576 -8.10 5.16 -6.34
CA ARG A 576 -7.94 6.51 -6.86
C ARG A 576 -8.85 6.73 -8.05
N VAL A 577 -9.48 7.91 -8.08
CA VAL A 577 -10.37 8.35 -9.16
C VAL A 577 -9.96 9.72 -9.66
N ASN A 578 -9.95 9.90 -10.99
CA ASN A 578 -9.98 11.22 -11.61
C ASN A 578 -11.41 11.50 -12.07
N SER A 579 -12.06 12.50 -11.47
CA SER A 579 -13.39 12.98 -11.83
C SER A 579 -13.29 14.32 -12.54
N ILE A 580 -13.80 14.40 -13.78
CA ILE A 580 -13.75 15.62 -14.59
C ILE A 580 -15.17 16.07 -14.85
N GLY A 581 -15.55 17.22 -14.29
CA GLY A 581 -16.80 17.92 -14.59
C GLY A 581 -16.62 18.91 -15.73
N TYR A 582 -17.46 18.84 -16.76
CA TYR A 582 -17.32 19.66 -17.97
C TYR A 582 -18.67 19.88 -18.69
N PHE A 583 -18.66 20.80 -19.67
CA PHE A 583 -19.78 21.04 -20.57
C PHE A 583 -19.57 20.33 -21.92
N ASP A 584 -20.64 19.81 -22.55
CA ASP A 584 -20.57 19.11 -23.85
C ASP A 584 -19.91 19.96 -24.94
N GLU A 585 -20.03 21.29 -24.85
CA GLU A 585 -19.44 22.23 -25.80
C GLU A 585 -18.98 23.50 -25.06
N SER A 586 -17.68 23.82 -25.17
CA SER A 586 -17.04 25.07 -24.73
C SER A 586 -17.50 25.61 -23.35
N GLY A 587 -16.68 25.43 -22.32
CA GLY A 587 -16.98 25.93 -20.98
C GLY A 587 -15.84 25.71 -20.00
N PRO A 588 -16.00 26.19 -18.75
CA PRO A 588 -15.10 25.82 -17.68
C PRO A 588 -15.20 24.32 -17.41
N PHE A 589 -14.13 23.77 -16.85
CA PHE A 589 -14.03 22.39 -16.40
C PHE A 589 -13.48 22.38 -14.98
N THR A 590 -13.67 21.27 -14.28
CA THR A 590 -13.00 21.01 -13.01
C THR A 590 -12.48 19.60 -13.02
N ARG A 591 -11.22 19.42 -12.65
CA ARG A 591 -10.57 18.11 -12.55
C ARG A 591 -10.22 17.83 -11.09
N LEU A 592 -10.73 16.73 -10.56
CA LEU A 592 -10.48 16.29 -9.20
C LEU A 592 -9.84 14.92 -9.18
N GLU A 593 -8.81 14.80 -8.35
CA GLU A 593 -8.25 13.52 -7.94
C GLU A 593 -8.72 13.22 -6.52
N ALA A 594 -9.32 12.05 -6.31
CA ALA A 594 -9.72 11.60 -4.99
C ALA A 594 -9.20 10.19 -4.70
N VAL A 595 -8.85 9.93 -3.45
CA VAL A 595 -8.48 8.60 -2.94
C VAL A 595 -9.54 8.16 -1.94
N ILE A 596 -10.13 6.99 -2.19
CA ILE A 596 -11.30 6.47 -1.49
C ILE A 596 -10.92 5.16 -0.80
N ASP A 597 -11.09 5.11 0.52
CA ASP A 597 -10.89 3.92 1.35
C ASP A 597 -12.23 3.18 1.53
N THR A 598 -12.21 1.89 1.20
CA THR A 598 -13.37 0.99 1.26
C THR A 598 -13.09 -0.24 2.14
N THR A 599 -11.97 -0.23 2.87
CA THR A 599 -11.48 -1.38 3.64
C THR A 599 -12.36 -1.77 4.82
N GLN A 600 -13.14 -0.84 5.33
CA GLN A 600 -14.04 -1.06 6.46
C GLN A 600 -15.43 -1.49 5.95
N SER A 601 -15.61 -2.79 5.73
CA SER A 601 -16.85 -3.35 5.13
C SER A 601 -18.15 -2.99 5.87
N ASN A 602 -18.07 -2.64 7.16
CA ASN A 602 -19.21 -2.22 7.98
C ASN A 602 -19.44 -0.71 8.02
N LYS A 603 -18.69 0.09 7.26
CA LYS A 603 -18.78 1.55 7.24
C LYS A 603 -18.86 2.08 5.80
N PRO A 604 -19.48 3.25 5.59
CA PRO A 604 -19.43 3.88 4.29
C PRO A 604 -17.98 4.19 3.89
N PRO A 605 -17.65 4.14 2.59
CA PRO A 605 -16.33 4.53 2.11
C PRO A 605 -15.94 5.95 2.55
N VAL A 606 -14.65 6.14 2.78
CA VAL A 606 -14.10 7.40 3.28
C VAL A 606 -13.16 7.99 2.24
N ILE A 607 -13.38 9.26 1.89
CA ILE A 607 -12.45 10.01 1.03
C ILE A 607 -11.26 10.41 1.91
N LEU A 608 -10.09 9.80 1.68
CA LEU A 608 -8.86 10.07 2.41
C LEU A 608 -8.18 11.36 1.93
N PHE A 609 -8.25 11.59 0.62
CA PHE A 609 -7.56 12.68 -0.04
C PHE A 609 -8.40 13.19 -1.20
N LEU A 610 -8.43 14.51 -1.38
CA LEU A 610 -9.09 15.19 -2.49
C LEU A 610 -8.22 16.36 -2.94
N LYS A 611 -7.81 16.36 -4.20
CA LYS A 611 -6.98 17.38 -4.80
C LYS A 611 -7.64 17.98 -6.04
N ASP A 612 -7.59 19.30 -6.12
CA ASP A 612 -7.98 20.02 -7.33
C ASP A 612 -6.79 20.10 -8.29
N LEU A 613 -6.96 19.54 -9.48
CA LEU A 613 -5.97 19.53 -10.56
C LEU A 613 -6.38 20.46 -11.71
N THR A 614 -7.40 21.29 -11.53
CA THR A 614 -7.92 22.19 -12.58
C THR A 614 -6.85 23.15 -13.09
N GLU A 615 -5.91 23.55 -12.24
CA GLU A 615 -4.77 24.41 -12.62
C GLU A 615 -3.80 23.75 -13.61
N LEU A 616 -3.72 22.41 -13.62
CA LEU A 616 -2.93 21.65 -14.58
C LEU A 616 -3.63 21.50 -15.93
N GLY A 617 -4.80 22.12 -16.10
CA GLY A 617 -5.61 22.00 -17.29
C GLY A 617 -6.56 20.81 -17.23
N ARG A 618 -7.29 20.60 -18.33
CA ARG A 618 -8.31 19.54 -18.40
C ARG A 618 -7.68 18.14 -18.42
N GLY A 619 -6.41 18.04 -18.81
CA GLY A 619 -5.66 16.78 -18.99
C GLY A 619 -6.11 15.99 -20.22
N TYR A 620 -7.40 15.95 -20.52
CA TYR A 620 -7.93 15.02 -21.53
C TYR A 620 -8.62 15.74 -22.69
N PRO A 621 -8.51 15.23 -23.94
CA PRO A 621 -9.31 15.68 -25.06
C PRO A 621 -10.81 15.51 -24.78
N GLN A 622 -11.60 16.49 -25.19
CA GLN A 622 -13.05 16.48 -24.95
C GLN A 622 -13.77 15.31 -25.63
N THR A 623 -13.28 14.88 -26.79
CA THR A 623 -13.79 13.71 -27.51
C THR A 623 -13.63 12.43 -26.70
N MET A 624 -12.47 12.27 -26.04
CA MET A 624 -12.22 11.13 -25.15
C MET A 624 -13.14 11.15 -23.94
N LEU A 625 -13.39 12.31 -23.33
CA LEU A 625 -14.28 12.42 -22.17
C LEU A 625 -15.73 12.04 -22.46
N LEU A 626 -16.20 12.31 -23.69
CA LEU A 626 -17.57 12.00 -24.12
C LEU A 626 -17.79 10.50 -24.43
N GLY A 627 -16.73 9.68 -24.39
CA GLY A 627 -16.82 8.24 -24.71
C GLY A 627 -17.09 7.95 -26.19
N VAL A 628 -16.86 8.95 -27.06
CA VAL A 628 -16.97 8.79 -28.52
C VAL A 628 -15.59 8.43 -29.03
N GLN A 629 -15.34 7.13 -29.23
CA GLN A 629 -14.14 6.64 -29.93
C GLN A 629 -14.25 6.85 -31.44
#